data_AF-A0A8T3B9Z5-F1
#
_entry.id   AF-A0A8T3B9Z5-F1
#
_cell.length_a   1.000
_cell.length_b   1.000
_cell.length_c   1.000
_cell.angle_alpha   90.00
_cell.angle_beta   90.00
_cell.angle_gamma   90.00
#
_symmetry.space_group_name_H-M   'P 1'
#
loop_
_entity.id
_entity.type
_entity.pdbx_description
1 polymer ?
#
loop_
_entity_poly.entity_id
_entity_poly.type
_entity_poly.pdbx_seq_one_letter_code
_entity_poly.pdbx_strand_id
1 'polypeptide(L)'
;MVMESAEISGRVVVAEEFGGAELERIGAEGDENRRSKRTVKDADGLWPVLCPGRADLDDPWINPMADGAPSLTLGCRRVLVCVAEIDLLRDRGRLYYDKLKQSGWDGEAEFMETEGEDHVFFLFKPHSSKAEEF
;
A
#
# COMPACT_ATOMS: atom_id res chain seq x y z
N MET A 1 29.06 4.92 -26.05
CA MET A 1 29.15 4.80 -24.59
C MET A 1 27.91 4.07 -24.14
N VAL A 2 28.02 2.80 -23.74
CA VAL A 2 26.90 2.01 -23.23
C VAL A 2 26.90 2.24 -21.72
N MET A 3 25.87 2.87 -21.18
CA MET A 3 25.67 2.93 -19.74
C MET A 3 25.20 1.54 -19.28
N GLU A 4 25.86 0.95 -18.29
CA GLU A 4 25.30 -0.19 -17.58
C GLU A 4 23.96 0.21 -16.95
N SER A 5 22.95 -0.65 -17.10
CA SER A 5 21.67 -0.46 -16.42
C SER A 5 21.86 -0.69 -14.93
N ALA A 6 21.47 0.29 -14.10
CA ALA A 6 21.41 0.10 -12.66
C ALA A 6 20.22 -0.80 -12.30
N GLU A 7 20.45 -1.77 -11.42
CA GLU A 7 19.40 -2.65 -10.88
C GLU A 7 18.82 -2.10 -9.57
N ILE A 8 17.50 -2.27 -9.38
CA ILE A 8 16.84 -1.91 -8.14
C ILE A 8 16.96 -3.08 -7.15
N SER A 9 17.81 -2.94 -6.14
CA SER A 9 18.07 -3.98 -5.14
C SER A 9 16.83 -4.37 -4.31
N GLY A 10 15.89 -3.45 -4.10
CA GLY A 10 14.66 -3.70 -3.36
C GLY A 10 13.75 -2.47 -3.29
N ARG A 11 12.52 -2.68 -2.81
CA ARG A 11 11.51 -1.66 -2.57
C ARG A 11 10.95 -1.82 -1.16
N VAL A 12 10.78 -0.72 -0.43
CA VAL A 12 9.99 -0.69 0.81
C VAL A 12 8.68 0.03 0.50
N VAL A 13 7.57 -0.64 0.79
CA VAL A 13 6.21 -0.15 0.62
C VAL A 13 5.68 0.18 2.01
N VAL A 14 5.49 1.46 2.32
CA VAL A 14 5.07 1.91 3.65
C VAL A 14 3.73 2.61 3.56
N ALA A 15 2.71 2.04 4.20
CA ALA A 15 1.37 2.61 4.28
C ALA A 15 0.87 3.13 2.92
N GLU A 16 1.19 2.41 1.85
CA GLU A 16 0.95 2.88 0.49
C GLU A 16 -0.55 2.93 0.22
N GLU A 17 -0.95 4.02 -0.40
CA GLU A 17 -2.34 4.33 -0.66
C GLU A 17 -2.82 3.58 -1.89
N PHE A 18 -3.13 2.31 -1.67
CA PHE A 18 -3.80 1.49 -2.66
C PHE A 18 -5.30 1.78 -2.63
N GLY A 19 -5.85 2.08 -3.79
CA GLY A 19 -7.25 2.42 -3.97
C GLY A 19 -8.15 1.21 -4.15
N GLY A 20 -9.40 1.50 -4.44
CA GLY A 20 -10.41 0.55 -4.89
C GLY A 20 -11.78 1.19 -4.91
N ALA A 21 -12.63 0.80 -5.87
CA ALA A 21 -14.00 1.30 -5.92
C ALA A 21 -14.81 0.96 -4.66
N GLU A 22 -15.91 1.69 -4.44
CA GLU A 22 -16.79 1.53 -3.28
C GLU A 22 -17.36 0.11 -3.10
N LEU A 23 -17.60 -0.60 -4.20
CA LEU A 23 -18.09 -1.99 -4.15
C LEU A 23 -16.98 -2.99 -3.81
N GLU A 24 -15.72 -2.59 -3.88
CA GLU A 24 -14.54 -3.42 -3.61
C GLU A 24 -13.87 -3.07 -2.27
N ARG A 25 -14.56 -2.36 -1.38
CA ARG A 25 -14.03 -2.01 -0.06
C ARG A 25 -13.69 -3.27 0.72
N ILE A 26 -12.52 -3.27 1.35
CA ILE A 26 -12.03 -4.40 2.14
C ILE A 26 -11.70 -3.99 3.56
N GLY A 27 -11.94 -4.92 4.49
CA GLY A 27 -11.58 -4.78 5.90
C GLY A 27 -12.01 -3.44 6.51
N ALA A 28 -11.06 -2.67 7.01
CA ALA A 28 -11.33 -1.40 7.69
C ALA A 28 -12.05 -0.37 6.80
N GLU A 29 -11.91 -0.43 5.47
CA GLU A 29 -12.58 0.52 4.56
C GLU A 29 -14.11 0.38 4.58
N GLY A 30 -14.62 -0.84 4.77
CA GLY A 30 -16.05 -1.15 4.84
C GLY A 30 -16.62 -1.21 6.25
N ASP A 31 -15.79 -1.05 7.28
CA ASP A 31 -16.21 -1.14 8.69
C ASP A 31 -16.64 0.24 9.24
N GLU A 32 -17.91 0.36 9.63
CA GLU A 32 -18.47 1.55 10.27
C GLU A 32 -17.91 1.78 11.69
N ASN A 33 -17.41 0.73 12.34
CA ASN A 33 -16.82 0.77 13.68
C ASN A 33 -15.28 0.79 13.67
N ARG A 34 -14.67 1.09 12.51
CA ARG A 34 -13.20 1.16 12.38
C ARG A 34 -12.59 2.13 13.39
N ARG A 35 -11.36 1.82 13.79
CA ARG A 35 -10.58 2.66 14.73
C ARG A 35 -9.72 3.72 14.03
N SER A 36 -9.47 3.59 12.72
CA SER A 36 -8.61 4.53 11.99
C SER A 36 -9.16 5.95 12.07
N LYS A 37 -8.26 6.91 12.28
CA LYS A 37 -8.57 8.34 12.18
C LYS A 37 -8.83 8.77 10.74
N ARG A 38 -8.24 8.06 9.77
CA ARG A 38 -8.41 8.33 8.35
C ARG A 38 -9.76 7.77 7.89
N THR A 39 -10.50 8.52 7.08
CA THR A 39 -11.75 8.05 6.50
C THR A 39 -11.58 7.67 5.03
N VAL A 40 -12.48 6.82 4.54
CA VAL A 40 -12.61 6.51 3.11
C VAL A 40 -12.70 7.79 2.26
N LYS A 41 -13.46 8.78 2.72
CA LYS A 41 -13.61 10.07 2.03
C LYS A 41 -12.28 10.82 1.93
N ASP A 42 -11.44 10.75 2.96
CA ASP A 42 -10.11 11.39 2.95
C ASP A 42 -9.16 10.69 1.98
N ALA A 43 -9.21 9.35 1.91
CA ALA A 43 -8.40 8.56 0.99
C ALA A 43 -8.84 8.77 -0.47
N ASP A 44 -10.12 8.53 -0.78
CA ASP A 44 -10.68 8.68 -2.12
C ASP A 44 -10.53 10.10 -2.66
N GLY A 45 -10.73 11.10 -1.79
CA GLY A 45 -10.66 12.51 -2.18
C GLY A 45 -9.25 12.98 -2.52
N LEU A 46 -8.22 12.26 -2.07
CA LEU A 46 -6.83 12.61 -2.33
C LEU A 46 -6.39 12.23 -3.76
N TRP A 47 -6.88 11.10 -4.28
CA TRP A 47 -6.48 10.60 -5.59
C TRP A 47 -6.69 11.58 -6.76
N PRO A 48 -7.88 12.16 -6.98
CA PRO A 48 -8.09 13.11 -8.08
C PRO A 48 -7.30 14.42 -7.92
N VAL A 49 -6.83 14.74 -6.70
CA VAL A 49 -5.93 15.87 -6.44
C VAL A 49 -4.49 15.52 -6.84
N LEU A 50 -4.02 14.31 -6.52
CA LEU A 50 -2.67 13.84 -6.85
C LEU A 50 -2.50 13.49 -8.33
N CYS A 51 -3.54 12.91 -8.95
CA CYS A 51 -3.55 12.50 -10.34
C CYS A 51 -4.71 13.13 -11.12
N PRO A 52 -4.63 14.43 -11.44
CA PRO A 52 -5.67 15.12 -12.20
C PRO A 52 -5.97 14.41 -13.53
N GLY A 53 -7.25 14.19 -13.82
CA GLY A 53 -7.70 13.49 -15.03
C GLY A 53 -7.78 11.96 -14.90
N ARG A 54 -7.38 11.39 -13.76
CA ARG A 54 -7.57 9.98 -13.40
C ARG A 54 -8.39 9.90 -12.11
N ALA A 55 -9.69 10.14 -12.20
CA ALA A 55 -10.57 10.14 -11.03
C ALA A 55 -11.01 8.74 -10.60
N ASP A 56 -10.81 7.73 -11.46
CA ASP A 56 -11.16 6.35 -11.18
C ASP A 56 -10.22 5.77 -10.11
N LEU A 57 -10.81 5.23 -9.04
CA LEU A 57 -10.09 4.60 -7.93
C LEU A 57 -9.64 3.18 -8.26
N ASP A 58 -10.11 2.61 -9.38
CA ASP A 58 -9.61 1.35 -9.95
C ASP A 58 -8.59 1.58 -11.07
N ASP A 59 -8.13 2.82 -11.28
CA ASP A 59 -7.00 3.08 -12.18
C ASP A 59 -5.78 2.25 -11.71
N PRO A 60 -5.11 1.47 -12.58
CA PRO A 60 -3.99 0.62 -12.20
C PRO A 60 -2.82 1.35 -11.52
N TRP A 61 -2.76 2.69 -11.62
CA TRP A 61 -1.77 3.50 -10.93
C TRP A 61 -2.01 3.62 -9.43
N ILE A 62 -3.26 3.52 -8.97
CA ILE A 62 -3.63 3.53 -7.55
C ILE A 62 -4.11 2.16 -7.07
N ASN A 63 -4.77 1.37 -7.92
CA ASN A 63 -5.20 0.02 -7.60
C ASN A 63 -4.55 -0.99 -8.56
N PRO A 64 -3.30 -1.42 -8.32
CA PRO A 64 -2.64 -2.42 -9.16
C PRO A 64 -3.24 -3.84 -9.02
N MET A 65 -4.32 -3.99 -8.24
CA MET A 65 -5.07 -5.23 -8.03
C MET A 65 -6.44 -5.18 -8.71
N ALA A 66 -6.80 -4.06 -9.35
CA ALA A 66 -8.02 -3.92 -10.11
C ALA A 66 -8.10 -4.91 -11.27
N ASP A 67 -9.32 -5.24 -11.68
CA ASP A 67 -9.54 -6.09 -12.85
C ASP A 67 -8.95 -5.46 -14.12
N GLY A 68 -8.12 -6.24 -14.83
CA GLY A 68 -7.41 -5.78 -16.03
C GLY A 68 -6.13 -4.98 -15.75
N ALA A 69 -5.74 -4.79 -14.49
CA ALA A 69 -4.44 -4.25 -14.15
C ALA A 69 -3.31 -5.18 -14.67
N PRO A 70 -2.13 -4.62 -15.02
CA PRO A 70 -0.98 -5.44 -15.40
C PRO A 70 -0.57 -6.41 -14.30
N SER A 71 0.03 -7.55 -14.68
CA SER A 71 0.60 -8.48 -13.71
C SER A 71 1.61 -7.79 -12.79
N LEU A 72 1.61 -8.13 -11.51
CA LEU A 72 2.57 -7.66 -10.51
C LEU A 72 3.96 -8.27 -10.74
N THR A 73 4.64 -7.80 -11.79
CA THR A 73 6.02 -8.13 -12.10
C THR A 73 6.90 -6.92 -11.76
N LEU A 74 7.74 -7.05 -10.73
CA LEU A 74 8.60 -5.96 -10.28
C LEU A 74 10.01 -6.10 -10.86
N GLY A 75 10.63 -4.97 -11.19
CA GLY A 75 12.03 -4.92 -11.62
C GLY A 75 13.05 -5.08 -10.49
N CYS A 76 12.59 -5.22 -9.24
CA CYS A 76 13.43 -5.52 -8.09
C CYS A 76 13.31 -6.99 -7.66
N ARG A 77 14.19 -7.42 -6.76
CA ARG A 77 14.20 -8.79 -6.21
C ARG A 77 13.69 -8.90 -4.78
N ARG A 78 13.54 -7.77 -4.08
CA ARG A 78 13.10 -7.74 -2.69
C ARG A 78 12.03 -6.68 -2.48
N VAL A 79 11.00 -7.02 -1.73
CA VAL A 79 9.95 -6.09 -1.28
C VAL A 79 9.71 -6.29 0.21
N LEU A 80 9.67 -5.20 0.97
CA LEU A 80 9.13 -5.19 2.32
C LEU A 80 7.84 -4.36 2.31
N VAL A 81 6.73 -4.95 2.75
CA VAL A 81 5.44 -4.26 2.91
C VAL A 81 5.20 -4.00 4.39
N CYS A 82 5.12 -2.72 4.76
CA CYS A 82 4.90 -2.27 6.13
C CYS A 82 3.50 -1.65 6.26
N VAL A 83 2.69 -2.17 7.19
CA VAL A 83 1.36 -1.63 7.53
C VAL A 83 1.24 -1.39 9.03
N ALA A 84 0.24 -0.63 9.45
CA ALA A 84 -0.12 -0.48 10.87
C ALA A 84 -1.50 -1.09 11.14
N GLU A 85 -1.68 -1.72 12.31
CA GLU A 85 -2.89 -2.51 12.63
C GLU A 85 -4.20 -1.71 12.55
N ILE A 86 -4.17 -0.42 12.91
CA ILE A 86 -5.35 0.44 12.96
C ILE A 86 -5.57 1.18 11.63
N ASP A 87 -4.59 1.16 10.73
CA ASP A 87 -4.63 1.90 9.46
C ASP A 87 -5.81 1.46 8.58
N LEU A 88 -6.55 2.45 8.04
CA LEU A 88 -7.60 2.24 7.06
C LEU A 88 -7.14 1.39 5.86
N LEU A 89 -5.88 1.57 5.45
CA LEU A 89 -5.29 0.96 4.25
C LEU A 89 -4.55 -0.35 4.54
N ARG A 90 -4.57 -0.83 5.80
CA ARG A 90 -3.90 -2.07 6.22
C ARG A 90 -4.24 -3.25 5.31
N ASP A 91 -5.54 -3.45 5.08
CA ASP A 91 -6.04 -4.60 4.34
C ASP A 91 -5.63 -4.53 2.86
N ARG A 92 -5.50 -3.33 2.30
CA ARG A 92 -4.97 -3.13 0.94
C ARG A 92 -3.49 -3.45 0.85
N GLY A 93 -2.69 -3.01 1.83
CA GLY A 93 -1.27 -3.38 1.91
C GLY A 93 -1.08 -4.90 2.01
N ARG A 94 -1.91 -5.57 2.82
CA ARG A 94 -1.93 -7.04 2.91
C ARG A 94 -2.34 -7.71 1.61
N LEU A 95 -3.38 -7.20 0.94
CA LEU A 95 -3.82 -7.70 -0.36
C LEU A 95 -2.70 -7.60 -1.41
N TYR A 96 -2.00 -6.46 -1.47
CA TYR A 96 -0.85 -6.28 -2.37
C TYR A 96 0.24 -7.33 -2.10
N TYR A 97 0.61 -7.54 -0.82
CA TYR A 97 1.58 -8.55 -0.44
C TYR A 97 1.16 -9.96 -0.91
N ASP A 98 -0.08 -10.35 -0.63
CA ASP A 98 -0.60 -11.67 -1.00
C ASP A 98 -0.65 -11.86 -2.53
N LYS A 99 -1.08 -10.83 -3.26
CA LYS A 99 -1.13 -10.86 -4.73
C LYS A 99 0.26 -10.88 -5.36
N LEU A 100 1.22 -10.17 -4.78
CA LEU A 100 2.62 -10.21 -5.23
C LEU A 100 3.23 -11.61 -5.05
N LYS A 101 2.96 -12.27 -3.92
CA LYS A 101 3.39 -13.66 -3.68
C LYS A 101 2.73 -14.66 -4.66
N GLN A 102 1.54 -14.35 -5.16
CA GLN A 102 0.79 -15.20 -6.09
C GLN A 102 1.05 -14.88 -7.57
N SER A 103 1.69 -13.76 -7.89
CA SER A 103 1.84 -13.28 -9.28
C SER A 103 2.85 -14.07 -10.12
N GLY A 104 3.62 -14.97 -9.50
CA GLY A 104 4.74 -15.66 -10.13
C GLY A 104 5.99 -14.79 -10.26
N TRP A 105 6.03 -13.61 -9.63
CA TRP A 105 7.24 -12.81 -9.49
C TRP A 105 8.31 -13.61 -8.72
N ASP A 106 9.55 -13.63 -9.23
CA ASP A 106 10.63 -14.50 -8.74
C ASP A 106 11.42 -13.93 -7.55
N GLY A 107 10.93 -12.84 -6.97
CA GLY A 107 11.57 -12.16 -5.84
C GLY A 107 11.06 -12.60 -4.47
N GLU A 108 11.63 -11.97 -3.45
CA GLU A 108 11.30 -12.18 -2.06
C GLU A 108 10.44 -11.03 -1.55
N ALA A 109 9.30 -11.36 -0.93
CA ALA A 109 8.46 -10.37 -0.24
C ALA A 109 8.38 -10.72 1.24
N GLU A 110 8.54 -9.70 2.07
CA GLU A 110 8.33 -9.70 3.51
C GLU A 110 7.18 -8.76 3.88
N PHE A 111 6.54 -9.05 5.02
CA PHE A 111 5.40 -8.30 5.51
C PHE A 111 5.58 -7.98 7.00
N MET A 112 5.44 -6.71 7.35
CA MET A 112 5.56 -6.20 8.71
C MET A 112 4.30 -5.44 9.09
N GLU A 113 3.69 -5.81 10.22
CA GLU A 113 2.53 -5.12 10.78
C GLU A 113 2.87 -4.56 12.15
N THR A 114 2.73 -3.24 12.31
CA THR A 114 2.91 -2.58 13.60
C THR A 114 1.60 -2.54 14.37
N GLU A 115 1.52 -3.33 15.44
CA GLU A 115 0.34 -3.40 16.31
C GLU A 115 0.01 -2.06 16.96
N GLY A 116 -1.27 -1.77 17.19
CA GLY A 116 -1.78 -0.63 17.94
C GLY A 116 -1.46 0.76 17.38
N GLU A 117 -0.93 0.86 16.17
CA GLU A 117 -0.62 2.13 15.51
C GLU A 117 -1.51 2.34 14.28
N ASP A 118 -1.72 3.61 13.93
CA ASP A 118 -2.56 4.06 12.82
C ASP A 118 -1.68 4.56 11.66
N HIS A 119 -2.32 4.99 10.57
CA HIS A 119 -1.68 5.44 9.34
C HIS A 119 -0.48 6.38 9.59
N VAL A 120 0.68 6.03 9.04
CA VAL A 120 1.97 6.76 9.12
C VAL A 120 2.35 7.25 10.53
N PHE A 121 2.03 6.46 11.57
CA PHE A 121 2.25 6.84 12.98
C PHE A 121 3.66 7.36 13.29
N PHE A 122 4.69 6.82 12.63
CA PHE A 122 6.09 7.20 12.84
C PHE A 122 6.37 8.66 12.45
N LEU A 123 5.56 9.28 11.58
CA LEU A 123 5.65 10.72 11.28
C LEU A 123 5.10 11.58 12.42
N PHE A 124 4.10 11.08 13.16
CA PHE A 124 3.45 11.81 14.26
C PHE A 124 4.06 11.50 15.63
N LYS A 125 4.68 10.33 15.78
CA LYS A 125 5.32 9.85 17.02
C LYS A 125 6.76 9.35 16.74
N PRO A 126 7.64 10.20 16.19
CA PRO A 126 8.97 9.79 15.71
C PRO A 126 9.92 9.28 16.82
N HIS A 127 9.58 9.49 18.09
CA HIS A 127 10.39 9.05 19.25
C HIS A 127 9.66 7.99 20.10
N SER A 128 8.66 7.31 19.52
CA SER A 128 8.02 6.18 20.19
C SER A 128 8.83 4.91 19.94
N SER A 129 8.83 3.96 20.89
CA SER A 129 9.53 2.68 20.71
C SER A 129 9.12 1.96 19.42
N LYS A 130 7.83 2.02 19.06
CA LYS A 130 7.33 1.46 17.81
C LYS A 130 7.86 2.16 16.56
N ALA A 131 8.19 3.44 16.63
CA ALA A 131 8.77 4.17 15.50
C ALA A 131 10.28 3.92 15.39
N GLU A 132 10.95 3.60 16.50
CA GLU A 132 12.36 3.19 16.50
C GLU A 132 12.55 1.75 16.00
N GLU A 133 11.53 0.90 16.20
CA GLU A 133 11.47 -0.49 15.72
C GLU A 133 10.99 -0.61 14.26
N PHE A 134 10.43 0.47 13.69
CA PHE A 134 9.87 0.54 12.34
C PHE A 134 10.94 0.89 11.29
#